data_AF-A0A368KNR7-F1
#
_entry.id   AF-A0A368KNR7-F1
#
_cell.length_a   1.000
_cell.length_b   1.000
_cell.length_c   1.000
_cell.angle_alpha   90.00
_cell.angle_beta   90.00
_cell.angle_gamma   90.00
#
_symmetry.space_group_name_H-M   'P 1'
#
loop_
_entity.id
_entity.type
_entity.pdbx_description
1 polymer ?
#
loop_
_entity_poly.entity_id
_entity_poly.type
_entity_poly.pdbx_seq_one_letter_code
_entity_poly.pdbx_strand_id
1 'polypeptide(L)'
;MWLKNIAFLSLVTIGLASLANWLLMPPKVQALDQPVVLRSNDFDSARQAVDRQFHAAWAEENLQPAHKAEDLTVARRLSLGLVGTIPSLAEIRMLEQRPEADRLQWWVDYLLNDRRYGDYIAERLSRAYVGTEGGPFLIFRKRRFVTWLSDQLMANRPYNELTHDLIAETGLWTDHPAVNFVTATVDQDGTKEPDVARLAGRLTRAFLATRIDCVQCHDDNLGGDLKQSDFHELASFFREAENSFVGITDKKGRPYEFQYLYANETVTVPAQVPFNQQLMDEEGGTLRERLANWVTHPENRPFARAIVNRMWAIMTGRPLVEPVDDIPLDGSFAERTLPAGMEPLVEDFIDHNFDMKRLVRLIAATEAFQLDSRAEHEVTPQHEKLWAVFPVNRLRPEQVIGSINQASSLHTLNAESHILTRLVTFGETNDFLKRYGDAGEDEFSQDAGTIPQRLLLMNGNLVKERTKDNFIRNAATKVSQLAPDNQTAIETAFLCVLTRRPTSQESEHFLAKLNNEALQTRRSQDFEDIYWALMNCTEFAWNH
;
A
#
# COMPACT_ATOMS: atom_id res chain seq x y z
N MET A 1 31.15 -13.25 -48.83
CA MET A 1 30.80 -13.63 -47.43
C MET A 1 31.02 -12.48 -46.46
N TRP A 2 32.17 -11.82 -46.45
CA TRP A 2 32.48 -10.70 -45.53
C TRP A 2 31.46 -9.55 -45.51
N LEU A 3 31.01 -9.08 -46.69
CA LEU A 3 29.98 -8.02 -46.79
C LEU A 3 28.64 -8.38 -46.13
N LYS A 4 28.22 -9.65 -46.22
CA LYS A 4 26.99 -10.13 -45.58
C LYS A 4 27.14 -10.20 -44.05
N ASN A 5 28.31 -10.60 -43.57
CA ASN A 5 28.60 -10.67 -42.14
C ASN A 5 28.70 -9.27 -41.53
N ILE A 6 29.31 -8.31 -42.23
CA ILE A 6 29.36 -6.90 -41.80
C ILE A 6 27.95 -6.32 -41.77
N ALA A 7 27.15 -6.52 -42.82
CA ALA A 7 25.76 -6.03 -42.85
C ALA A 7 24.91 -6.61 -41.70
N PHE A 8 25.08 -7.91 -41.41
CA PHE A 8 24.40 -8.55 -40.28
C PHE A 8 24.85 -7.99 -38.93
N LEU A 9 26.16 -7.84 -38.70
CA LEU A 9 26.71 -7.23 -37.48
C LEU A 9 26.24 -5.78 -37.31
N SER A 10 26.18 -5.00 -38.39
CA SER A 10 25.65 -3.63 -38.38
C SER A 10 24.15 -3.61 -38.04
N LEU A 11 23.36 -4.52 -38.60
CA LEU A 11 21.93 -4.65 -38.27
C LEU A 11 21.71 -5.05 -36.80
N VAL A 12 22.49 -5.99 -36.28
CA VAL A 12 22.41 -6.41 -34.87
C VAL A 12 22.85 -5.27 -33.95
N THR A 13 23.92 -4.55 -34.27
CA THR A 13 24.37 -3.40 -33.46
C THR A 13 23.41 -2.22 -33.52
N ILE A 14 22.82 -1.90 -34.67
CA ILE A 14 21.76 -0.89 -34.79
C ILE A 14 20.51 -1.34 -34.03
N GLY A 15 20.13 -2.62 -34.13
CA GLY A 15 19.00 -3.18 -33.40
C GLY A 15 19.22 -3.13 -31.88
N LEU A 16 20.39 -3.53 -31.41
CA LEU A 16 20.78 -3.43 -29.99
C LEU A 16 20.87 -1.98 -29.52
N ALA A 17 21.40 -1.06 -30.34
CA ALA A 17 21.47 0.36 -30.01
C ALA A 17 20.09 1.00 -29.99
N SER A 18 19.19 0.61 -30.90
CA SER A 18 17.80 1.08 -30.94
C SER A 18 17.00 0.54 -29.77
N LEU A 19 17.16 -0.74 -29.44
CA LEU A 19 16.56 -1.38 -28.27
C LEU A 19 17.10 -0.76 -26.98
N ALA A 20 18.41 -0.54 -26.89
CA ALA A 20 19.02 0.15 -25.77
C ALA A 20 18.46 1.57 -25.67
N ASN A 21 18.45 2.35 -26.75
CA ASN A 21 17.89 3.70 -26.75
C ASN A 21 16.41 3.73 -26.35
N TRP A 22 15.61 2.75 -26.81
CA TRP A 22 14.21 2.61 -26.43
C TRP A 22 14.05 2.24 -24.95
N LEU A 23 14.87 1.35 -24.41
CA LEU A 23 14.90 0.97 -22.99
C LEU A 23 15.45 2.09 -22.08
N LEU A 24 16.30 2.96 -22.63
CA LEU A 24 16.97 4.06 -21.93
C LEU A 24 16.13 5.35 -21.94
N MET A 25 15.24 5.54 -22.91
CA MET A 25 14.33 6.68 -22.96
C MET A 25 13.17 6.45 -21.97
N PRO A 26 12.97 7.35 -20.99
CA PRO A 26 11.82 7.24 -20.11
C PRO A 26 10.51 7.42 -20.88
N PRO A 27 9.45 6.67 -20.57
CA PRO A 27 8.13 6.95 -21.13
C PRO A 27 7.74 8.38 -20.74
N LYS A 28 7.33 9.20 -21.72
CA LYS A 28 6.85 10.55 -21.44
C LYS A 28 5.53 10.44 -20.69
N VAL A 29 5.51 10.81 -19.41
CA VAL A 29 4.24 11.03 -18.70
C VAL A 29 3.66 12.36 -19.21
N GLN A 30 2.40 12.32 -19.63
CA GLN A 30 1.69 13.51 -20.05
C GLN A 30 1.50 14.42 -18.82
N ALA A 31 1.91 15.68 -18.91
CA ALA A 31 1.69 16.63 -17.83
C ALA A 31 0.18 16.73 -17.54
N LEU A 32 -0.19 16.68 -16.26
CA LEU A 32 -1.55 16.90 -15.82
C LEU A 32 -1.86 18.38 -15.97
N ASP A 33 -2.38 18.77 -17.13
CA ASP A 33 -2.69 20.18 -17.39
C ASP A 33 -3.98 20.64 -16.67
N GLN A 34 -4.76 19.75 -16.04
CA GLN A 34 -5.96 20.14 -15.31
C GLN A 34 -6.20 19.32 -14.03
N PRO A 35 -6.43 19.97 -12.87
CA PRO A 35 -6.90 19.28 -11.68
C PRO A 35 -8.30 18.69 -11.92
N VAL A 36 -8.54 17.48 -11.40
CA VAL A 36 -9.90 16.95 -11.34
C VAL A 36 -10.64 17.80 -10.30
N VAL A 37 -11.57 18.64 -10.75
CA VAL A 37 -12.38 19.45 -9.84
C VAL A 37 -13.35 18.52 -9.12
N LEU A 38 -12.95 18.02 -7.94
CA LEU A 38 -13.75 17.15 -7.07
C LEU A 38 -14.75 17.93 -6.20
N ARG A 39 -14.92 19.23 -6.43
CA ARG A 39 -15.90 20.08 -5.72
C ARG A 39 -17.32 19.83 -6.24
N SER A 40 -17.75 18.57 -6.23
CA SER A 40 -19.17 18.26 -6.36
C SER A 40 -19.80 18.36 -4.97
N ASN A 41 -21.04 18.86 -4.91
CA ASN A 41 -21.81 18.89 -3.65
C ASN A 41 -21.94 17.50 -3.02
N ASP A 42 -21.92 16.46 -3.86
CA ASP A 42 -21.94 15.06 -3.46
C ASP A 42 -20.69 14.66 -2.66
N PHE A 43 -19.48 14.95 -3.17
CA PHE A 43 -18.23 14.63 -2.46
C PHE A 43 -18.13 15.37 -1.12
N ASP A 44 -18.51 16.64 -1.08
CA ASP A 44 -18.54 17.42 0.16
C ASP A 44 -19.55 16.85 1.18
N SER A 45 -20.69 16.33 0.70
CA SER A 45 -21.69 15.70 1.55
C SER A 45 -21.19 14.39 2.15
N ALA A 46 -20.51 13.57 1.36
CA ALA A 46 -19.86 12.33 1.81
C ALA A 46 -18.79 12.63 2.87
N ARG A 47 -17.90 13.60 2.61
CA ARG A 47 -16.87 14.04 3.57
C ARG A 47 -17.50 14.48 4.89
N GLN A 48 -18.52 15.33 4.85
CA GLN A 48 -19.23 15.78 6.05
C GLN A 48 -19.91 14.62 6.78
N ALA A 49 -20.40 13.60 6.09
CA ALA A 49 -20.99 12.42 6.73
C ALA A 49 -19.96 11.62 7.53
N VAL A 50 -18.75 11.46 6.99
CA VAL A 50 -17.62 10.83 7.68
C VAL A 50 -17.21 11.66 8.90
N ASP A 51 -16.94 12.96 8.71
CA ASP A 51 -16.47 13.85 9.79
C ASP A 51 -17.50 13.94 10.93
N ARG A 52 -18.80 13.93 10.62
CA ARG A 52 -19.87 13.91 11.65
C ARG A 52 -19.78 12.70 12.58
N GLN A 53 -19.40 11.52 12.09
CA GLN A 53 -19.26 10.34 12.95
C GLN A 53 -18.05 10.46 13.88
N PHE A 54 -16.93 11.00 13.40
CA PHE A 54 -15.77 11.26 14.25
C PHE A 54 -16.09 12.31 15.33
N HIS A 55 -16.72 13.43 14.96
CA HIS A 55 -17.15 14.43 15.93
C HIS A 55 -18.12 13.87 16.98
N ALA A 56 -19.04 13.00 16.59
CA ALA A 56 -19.95 12.35 17.54
C ALA A 56 -19.18 11.47 18.54
N ALA A 57 -18.23 10.67 18.07
CA ALA A 57 -17.39 9.82 18.92
C ALA A 57 -16.50 10.65 19.87
N TRP A 58 -15.91 11.75 19.39
CA TRP A 58 -15.12 12.64 20.25
C TRP A 58 -15.99 13.31 21.32
N ALA A 59 -17.20 13.74 20.96
CA ALA A 59 -18.12 14.37 21.90
C ALA A 59 -18.63 13.38 22.98
N GLU A 60 -18.92 12.14 22.59
CA GLU A 60 -19.36 11.08 23.51
C GLU A 60 -18.29 10.78 24.58
N GLU A 61 -17.02 10.72 24.18
CA GLU A 61 -15.88 10.47 25.08
C GLU A 61 -15.26 11.76 25.67
N ASN A 62 -15.86 12.94 25.42
CA ASN A 62 -15.37 14.24 25.86
C ASN A 62 -13.91 14.53 25.46
N LEU A 63 -13.50 14.09 24.26
CA LEU A 63 -12.17 14.30 23.71
C LEU A 63 -12.10 15.62 22.96
N GLN A 64 -10.97 16.33 23.12
CA GLN A 64 -10.64 17.47 22.27
C GLN A 64 -9.75 16.97 21.13
N PRO A 65 -10.11 17.20 19.85
CA PRO A 65 -9.22 16.84 18.76
C PRO A 65 -7.98 17.75 18.74
N ALA A 66 -6.89 17.27 18.13
CA ALA A 66 -5.75 18.10 17.79
C ALA A 66 -6.14 19.20 16.78
N HIS A 67 -5.24 20.16 16.60
CA HIS A 67 -5.38 21.13 15.52
C HIS A 67 -5.05 20.46 14.17
N LYS A 68 -5.44 21.11 13.07
CA LYS A 68 -5.06 20.68 11.73
C LYS A 68 -3.54 20.73 11.54
N ALA A 69 -2.95 19.66 11.02
CA ALA A 69 -1.55 19.57 10.68
C ALA A 69 -1.18 20.53 9.53
N GLU A 70 0.09 20.92 9.47
CA GLU A 70 0.62 21.68 8.34
C GLU A 70 0.51 20.89 7.02
N ASP A 71 0.32 21.60 5.91
CA ASP A 71 0.15 20.99 4.58
C ASP A 71 1.28 20.03 4.23
N LEU A 72 2.52 20.35 4.59
CA LEU A 72 3.68 19.50 4.31
C LEU A 72 3.68 18.20 5.12
N THR A 73 3.16 18.22 6.34
CA THR A 73 2.95 17.03 7.17
C THR A 73 1.92 16.11 6.52
N VAL A 74 0.77 16.66 6.12
CA VAL A 74 -0.27 15.89 5.41
C VAL A 74 0.26 15.38 4.06
N ALA A 75 1.03 16.18 3.34
CA ALA A 75 1.64 15.79 2.08
C ALA A 75 2.63 14.62 2.26
N ARG A 76 3.42 14.63 3.34
CA ARG A 76 4.31 13.51 3.71
C ARG A 76 3.51 12.22 3.96
N ARG A 77 2.43 12.29 4.75
CA ARG A 77 1.54 11.14 5.02
C ARG A 77 0.99 10.55 3.73
N LEU A 78 0.46 11.42 2.86
CA LEU A 78 -0.08 11.03 1.55
C LEU A 78 0.96 10.36 0.67
N SER A 79 2.19 10.88 0.60
CA SER A 79 3.23 10.27 -0.23
C SER A 79 3.69 8.92 0.31
N LEU A 80 3.88 8.82 1.61
CA LEU A 80 4.22 7.55 2.25
C LEU A 80 3.11 6.51 2.02
N GLY A 81 1.86 6.89 2.21
CA GLY A 81 0.70 6.03 2.09
C GLY A 81 0.34 5.64 0.64
N LEU A 82 0.56 6.53 -0.33
CA LEU A 82 0.13 6.30 -1.72
C LEU A 82 1.25 5.92 -2.67
N VAL A 83 2.49 6.37 -2.44
CA VAL A 83 3.63 6.10 -3.34
C VAL A 83 4.82 5.46 -2.63
N GLY A 84 4.72 5.21 -1.32
CA GLY A 84 5.74 4.50 -0.56
C GLY A 84 7.02 5.28 -0.26
N THR A 85 7.07 6.59 -0.53
CA THR A 85 8.24 7.43 -0.27
C THR A 85 7.81 8.81 0.19
N ILE A 86 8.71 9.55 0.83
CA ILE A 86 8.51 10.98 1.08
C ILE A 86 8.49 11.78 -0.25
N PRO A 87 7.92 13.01 -0.28
CA PRO A 87 8.01 13.90 -1.44
C PRO A 87 9.45 14.27 -1.79
N SER A 88 9.73 14.48 -3.08
CA SER A 88 10.98 15.11 -3.51
C SER A 88 10.96 16.62 -3.26
N LEU A 89 12.14 17.27 -3.23
CA LEU A 89 12.19 18.73 -3.15
C LEU A 89 11.47 19.39 -4.32
N ALA A 90 11.60 18.86 -5.54
CA ALA A 90 10.89 19.36 -6.71
C ALA A 90 9.37 19.32 -6.52
N GLU A 91 8.84 18.24 -5.96
CA GLU A 91 7.42 18.07 -5.64
C GLU A 91 6.95 19.04 -4.56
N ILE A 92 7.73 19.20 -3.49
CA ILE A 92 7.45 20.18 -2.44
C ILE A 92 7.31 21.58 -3.04
N ARG A 93 8.24 21.97 -3.94
CA ARG A 93 8.17 23.28 -4.60
C ARG A 93 6.96 23.42 -5.53
N MET A 94 6.55 22.35 -6.21
CA MET A 94 5.32 22.35 -7.03
C MET A 94 4.06 22.47 -6.17
N LEU A 95 4.05 21.86 -4.98
CA LEU A 95 2.96 21.95 -4.01
C LEU A 95 2.85 23.37 -3.43
N GLU A 96 3.96 23.94 -3.00
CA GLU A 96 3.99 25.29 -2.39
C GLU A 96 3.55 26.41 -3.36
N GLN A 97 3.70 26.19 -4.67
CA GLN A 97 3.20 27.09 -5.70
C GLN A 97 1.67 27.09 -5.82
N ARG A 98 0.97 26.15 -5.18
CA ARG A 98 -0.50 26.10 -5.19
C ARG A 98 -1.09 27.02 -4.11
N PRO A 99 -2.28 27.61 -4.36
CA PRO A 99 -3.05 28.28 -3.32
C PRO A 99 -3.28 27.35 -2.14
N GLU A 100 -3.16 27.86 -0.91
CA GLU A 100 -3.27 27.06 0.32
C GLU A 100 -4.55 26.21 0.38
N ALA A 101 -5.69 26.80 -0.02
CA ALA A 101 -6.99 26.13 -0.05
C ALA A 101 -7.06 24.92 -1.01
N ASP A 102 -6.17 24.83 -1.99
CA ASP A 102 -6.18 23.81 -3.05
C ASP A 102 -5.02 22.81 -2.94
N ARG A 103 -4.03 23.07 -2.08
CA ARG A 103 -2.76 22.31 -2.02
C ARG A 103 -2.96 20.82 -1.83
N LEU A 104 -3.68 20.42 -0.79
CA LEU A 104 -3.83 19.01 -0.43
C LEU A 104 -4.66 18.25 -1.48
N GLN A 105 -5.73 18.87 -2.00
CA GLN A 105 -6.52 18.27 -3.08
C GLN A 105 -5.65 18.06 -4.34
N TRP A 106 -4.90 19.10 -4.73
CA TRP A 106 -3.97 19.00 -5.86
C TRP A 106 -2.91 17.91 -5.62
N TRP A 107 -2.40 17.79 -4.39
CA TRP A 107 -1.40 16.79 -4.06
C TRP A 107 -1.91 15.36 -4.19
N VAL A 108 -3.12 15.08 -3.67
CA VAL A 108 -3.76 13.78 -3.84
C VAL A 108 -3.94 13.45 -5.31
N ASP A 109 -4.45 14.38 -6.11
CA ASP A 109 -4.64 14.17 -7.54
C ASP A 109 -3.32 13.99 -8.30
N TYR A 110 -2.26 14.70 -7.91
CA TYR A 110 -0.93 14.51 -8.48
C TYR A 110 -0.43 13.07 -8.21
N LEU A 111 -0.56 12.58 -6.98
CA LEU A 111 -0.12 11.22 -6.61
C LEU A 111 -0.96 10.13 -7.30
N LEU A 112 -2.29 10.28 -7.37
CA LEU A 112 -3.20 9.31 -8.00
C LEU A 112 -3.02 9.15 -9.52
N ASN A 113 -2.31 10.09 -10.15
CA ASN A 113 -1.95 10.05 -11.56
C ASN A 113 -0.48 9.66 -11.78
N ASP A 114 0.34 9.60 -10.74
CA ASP A 114 1.70 9.10 -10.81
C ASP A 114 1.72 7.56 -10.86
N ARG A 115 2.55 6.97 -11.73
CA ARG A 115 2.69 5.51 -11.82
C ARG A 115 3.10 4.86 -10.48
N ARG A 116 3.83 5.58 -9.63
CA ARG A 116 4.19 5.10 -8.29
C ARG A 116 2.98 4.72 -7.45
N TYR A 117 1.82 5.37 -7.65
CA TYR A 117 0.58 5.01 -6.95
C TYR A 117 0.14 3.59 -7.31
N GLY A 118 -0.02 3.30 -8.60
CA GLY A 118 -0.41 1.97 -9.06
C GLY A 118 0.58 0.90 -8.59
N ASP A 119 1.88 1.15 -8.73
CA ASP A 119 2.92 0.19 -8.37
C ASP A 119 2.97 -0.08 -6.86
N TYR A 120 2.85 0.97 -6.03
CA TYR A 120 2.90 0.83 -4.57
C TYR A 120 1.65 0.13 -4.02
N ILE A 121 0.46 0.59 -4.41
CA ILE A 121 -0.80 -0.01 -3.93
C ILE A 121 -0.94 -1.44 -4.44
N ALA A 122 -0.55 -1.73 -5.68
CA ALA A 122 -0.56 -3.10 -6.20
C ALA A 122 0.36 -4.03 -5.41
N GLU A 123 1.57 -3.58 -5.02
CA GLU A 123 2.45 -4.41 -4.18
C GLU A 123 1.79 -4.69 -2.82
N ARG A 124 1.19 -3.68 -2.16
CA ARG A 124 0.50 -3.86 -0.87
C ARG A 124 -0.68 -4.82 -0.97
N LEU A 125 -1.58 -4.60 -1.92
CA LEU A 125 -2.74 -5.46 -2.15
C LEU A 125 -2.32 -6.88 -2.55
N SER A 126 -1.24 -7.04 -3.34
CA SER A 126 -0.75 -8.37 -3.71
C SER A 126 -0.32 -9.21 -2.51
N ARG A 127 0.21 -8.59 -1.46
CA ARG A 127 0.60 -9.31 -0.24
C ARG A 127 -0.62 -9.89 0.46
N ALA A 128 -1.73 -9.16 0.49
CA ALA A 128 -3.00 -9.66 1.01
C ALA A 128 -3.67 -10.71 0.10
N TYR A 129 -3.49 -10.62 -1.23
CA TYR A 129 -4.21 -11.46 -2.19
C TYR A 129 -3.49 -12.75 -2.56
N VAL A 130 -2.17 -12.72 -2.72
CA VAL A 130 -1.37 -13.88 -3.15
C VAL A 130 -0.26 -14.24 -2.16
N GLY A 131 -0.17 -13.51 -1.05
CA GLY A 131 0.80 -13.74 0.01
C GLY A 131 2.20 -13.22 -0.27
N THR A 132 3.12 -13.57 0.63
CA THR A 132 4.55 -13.19 0.57
C THR A 132 5.49 -14.37 0.32
N GLU A 133 4.94 -15.56 0.08
CA GLU A 133 5.70 -16.80 -0.14
C GLU A 133 6.65 -16.68 -1.35
N GLY A 134 7.85 -17.27 -1.21
CA GLY A 134 8.97 -17.09 -2.14
C GLY A 134 9.31 -18.33 -2.97
N GLY A 135 10.09 -18.12 -4.03
CA GLY A 135 10.58 -19.15 -4.95
C GLY A 135 10.76 -18.56 -6.35
N PRO A 136 11.73 -19.00 -7.18
CA PRO A 136 12.00 -18.36 -8.47
C PRO A 136 10.77 -18.24 -9.38
N PHE A 137 9.92 -19.27 -9.37
CA PHE A 137 8.70 -19.32 -10.16
C PHE A 137 7.57 -18.44 -9.58
N LEU A 138 7.41 -18.43 -8.25
CA LEU A 138 6.44 -17.58 -7.55
C LEU A 138 6.79 -16.09 -7.69
N ILE A 139 8.08 -15.74 -7.68
CA ILE A 139 8.55 -14.36 -7.88
C ILE A 139 8.16 -13.84 -9.27
N PHE A 140 8.33 -14.64 -10.32
CA PHE A 140 7.97 -14.21 -11.68
C PHE A 140 6.46 -14.03 -11.83
N ARG A 141 5.67 -14.98 -11.30
CA ARG A 141 4.20 -14.90 -11.24
C ARG A 141 3.71 -13.66 -10.50
N LYS A 142 4.21 -13.46 -9.28
CA LYS A 142 3.88 -12.30 -8.45
C LYS A 142 4.21 -11.00 -9.17
N ARG A 143 5.37 -10.89 -9.84
CA ARG A 143 5.73 -9.69 -10.59
C ARG A 143 4.74 -9.39 -11.73
N ARG A 144 4.31 -10.41 -12.47
CA ARG A 144 3.32 -10.25 -13.54
C ARG A 144 1.97 -9.81 -12.97
N PHE A 145 1.54 -10.42 -11.87
CA PHE A 145 0.33 -10.07 -11.14
C PHE A 145 0.36 -8.62 -10.64
N VAL A 146 1.42 -8.21 -9.94
CA VAL A 146 1.59 -6.83 -9.42
C VAL A 146 1.59 -5.82 -10.55
N THR A 147 2.26 -6.11 -11.68
CA THR A 147 2.27 -5.20 -12.84
C THR A 147 0.87 -5.01 -13.40
N TRP A 148 0.13 -6.11 -13.60
CA TRP A 148 -1.25 -6.05 -14.08
C TRP A 148 -2.16 -5.31 -13.09
N LEU A 149 -2.07 -5.62 -11.80
CA LEU A 149 -2.87 -4.97 -10.76
C LEU A 149 -2.59 -3.46 -10.72
N SER A 150 -1.32 -3.06 -10.86
CA SER A 150 -0.93 -1.65 -11.01
C SER A 150 -1.62 -1.00 -12.21
N ASP A 151 -1.63 -1.66 -13.37
CA ASP A 151 -2.32 -1.15 -14.57
C ASP A 151 -3.84 -1.01 -14.35
N GLN A 152 -4.49 -1.97 -13.66
CA GLN A 152 -5.92 -1.89 -13.33
C GLN A 152 -6.24 -0.73 -12.39
N LEU A 153 -5.41 -0.51 -11.36
CA LEU A 153 -5.56 0.60 -10.41
C LEU A 153 -5.33 1.97 -11.09
N MET A 154 -4.35 2.06 -12.01
CA MET A 154 -4.10 3.28 -12.76
C MET A 154 -5.27 3.63 -13.68
N ALA A 155 -5.88 2.63 -14.32
CA ALA A 155 -7.09 2.75 -15.12
C ALA A 155 -8.35 3.05 -14.30
N ASN A 156 -8.28 2.98 -12.97
CA ASN A 156 -9.41 3.13 -12.05
C ASN A 156 -10.56 2.17 -12.38
N ARG A 157 -10.24 0.92 -12.72
CA ARG A 157 -11.26 -0.12 -12.90
C ARG A 157 -12.04 -0.30 -11.59
N PRO A 158 -13.38 -0.42 -11.62
CA PRO A 158 -14.19 -0.71 -10.45
C PRO A 158 -13.63 -1.91 -9.65
N TYR A 159 -13.48 -1.75 -8.34
CA TYR A 159 -12.84 -2.77 -7.51
C TYR A 159 -13.64 -4.06 -7.43
N ASN A 160 -14.97 -4.00 -7.50
CA ASN A 160 -15.84 -5.18 -7.60
C ASN A 160 -15.55 -6.01 -8.86
N GLU A 161 -15.41 -5.38 -10.03
CA GLU A 161 -15.07 -6.10 -11.27
C GLU A 161 -13.67 -6.72 -11.19
N LEU A 162 -12.71 -5.99 -10.62
CA LEU A 162 -11.36 -6.48 -10.42
C LEU A 162 -11.34 -7.73 -9.53
N THR A 163 -12.02 -7.69 -8.38
CA THR A 163 -12.12 -8.82 -7.45
C THR A 163 -12.91 -9.99 -8.05
N HIS A 164 -13.94 -9.70 -8.83
CA HIS A 164 -14.68 -10.73 -9.55
C HIS A 164 -13.73 -11.57 -10.43
N ASP A 165 -12.88 -10.92 -11.22
CA ASP A 165 -11.91 -11.62 -12.07
C ASP A 165 -10.85 -12.41 -11.26
N LEU A 166 -10.39 -11.89 -10.12
CA LEU A 166 -9.47 -12.61 -9.24
C LEU A 166 -10.04 -13.97 -8.81
N ILE A 167 -11.35 -14.05 -8.58
CA ILE A 167 -12.02 -15.26 -8.11
C ILE A 167 -12.42 -16.16 -9.29
N ALA A 168 -13.00 -15.59 -10.35
CA ALA A 168 -13.71 -16.34 -11.39
C ALA A 168 -12.90 -16.60 -12.66
N GLU A 169 -11.89 -15.78 -12.98
CA GLU A 169 -11.22 -15.87 -14.29
C GLU A 169 -10.57 -17.24 -14.52
N THR A 170 -10.49 -17.63 -15.80
CA THR A 170 -9.83 -18.86 -16.27
C THR A 170 -8.74 -18.51 -17.27
N GLY A 171 -7.72 -19.36 -17.39
CA GLY A 171 -6.67 -19.22 -18.38
C GLY A 171 -5.27 -19.23 -17.78
N LEU A 172 -4.29 -18.94 -18.62
CA LEU A 172 -2.88 -18.91 -18.26
C LEU A 172 -2.55 -17.68 -17.43
N TRP A 173 -1.89 -17.89 -16.29
CA TRP A 173 -1.45 -16.83 -15.37
C TRP A 173 -0.53 -15.75 -16.00
N THR A 174 0.05 -16.01 -17.18
CA THR A 174 0.84 -15.02 -17.94
C THR A 174 -0.04 -14.03 -18.72
N ASP A 175 -1.14 -14.53 -19.26
CA ASP A 175 -2.02 -13.86 -20.22
C ASP A 175 -3.26 -13.29 -19.51
N HIS A 176 -3.73 -14.01 -18.49
CA HIS A 176 -4.82 -13.69 -17.57
C HIS A 176 -4.27 -13.58 -16.14
N PRO A 177 -3.62 -12.46 -15.76
CA PRO A 177 -2.91 -12.39 -14.49
C PRO A 177 -3.82 -12.51 -13.27
N ALA A 178 -5.13 -12.24 -13.36
CA ALA A 178 -6.03 -12.34 -12.20
C ALA A 178 -6.07 -13.77 -11.63
N VAL A 179 -5.91 -14.80 -12.46
CA VAL A 179 -5.86 -16.20 -12.02
C VAL A 179 -4.69 -16.50 -11.08
N ASN A 180 -3.73 -15.58 -10.91
CA ASN A 180 -2.67 -15.75 -9.92
C ASN A 180 -3.21 -15.84 -8.49
N PHE A 181 -4.39 -15.26 -8.18
CA PHE A 181 -5.08 -15.48 -6.91
C PHE A 181 -5.30 -16.97 -6.63
N VAL A 182 -5.83 -17.70 -7.63
CA VAL A 182 -6.07 -19.15 -7.55
C VAL A 182 -4.76 -19.92 -7.59
N THR A 183 -3.84 -19.60 -8.52
CA THR A 183 -2.59 -20.37 -8.66
C THR A 183 -1.62 -20.18 -7.49
N ALA A 184 -1.80 -19.16 -6.66
CA ALA A 184 -0.99 -18.89 -5.48
C ALA A 184 -1.21 -19.90 -4.34
N THR A 185 -2.19 -20.81 -4.46
CA THR A 185 -2.37 -21.95 -3.54
C THR A 185 -1.98 -23.29 -4.15
N VAL A 186 -1.52 -23.29 -5.41
CA VAL A 186 -1.07 -24.52 -6.08
C VAL A 186 0.28 -24.94 -5.51
N ASP A 187 0.31 -26.14 -4.91
CA ASP A 187 1.54 -26.76 -4.46
C ASP A 187 2.40 -27.18 -5.66
N GLN A 188 3.69 -26.83 -5.63
CA GLN A 188 4.66 -27.16 -6.68
C GLN A 188 5.19 -28.59 -6.55
N ASP A 189 5.23 -29.13 -5.33
CA ASP A 189 5.78 -30.45 -5.02
C ASP A 189 4.67 -31.52 -4.88
N GLY A 190 3.41 -31.09 -4.79
CA GLY A 190 2.23 -31.93 -4.56
C GLY A 190 1.37 -32.19 -5.80
N THR A 191 0.05 -32.14 -5.61
CA THR A 191 -0.99 -32.54 -6.59
C THR A 191 -1.06 -31.66 -7.84
N LYS A 192 -0.31 -30.53 -7.86
CA LYS A 192 -0.37 -29.46 -8.86
C LYS A 192 -1.75 -28.82 -9.02
N GLU A 193 -2.68 -29.10 -8.13
CA GLU A 193 -4.03 -28.54 -8.08
C GLU A 193 -4.11 -27.40 -7.06
N PRO A 194 -5.07 -26.47 -7.20
CA PRO A 194 -5.30 -25.44 -6.20
C PRO A 194 -5.75 -26.04 -4.86
N ASP A 195 -5.16 -25.59 -3.76
CA ASP A 195 -5.63 -25.95 -2.42
C ASP A 195 -6.90 -25.16 -2.08
N VAL A 196 -8.04 -25.87 -2.09
CA VAL A 196 -9.38 -25.29 -1.88
C VAL A 196 -9.58 -24.71 -0.49
N ALA A 197 -8.96 -25.30 0.54
CA ALA A 197 -9.08 -24.82 1.92
C ALA A 197 -8.27 -23.53 2.10
N ARG A 198 -7.03 -23.49 1.57
CA ARG A 198 -6.22 -22.26 1.55
C ARG A 198 -6.91 -21.14 0.75
N LEU A 199 -7.59 -21.46 -0.34
CA LEU A 199 -8.35 -20.47 -1.12
C LEU A 199 -9.52 -19.88 -0.34
N ALA A 200 -10.29 -20.71 0.37
CA ALA A 200 -11.41 -20.26 1.18
C ALA A 200 -10.96 -19.26 2.25
N GLY A 201 -9.97 -19.64 3.08
CA GLY A 201 -9.45 -18.75 4.12
C GLY A 201 -8.82 -17.47 3.56
N ARG A 202 -8.10 -17.56 2.44
CA ARG A 202 -7.51 -16.39 1.76
C ARG A 202 -8.58 -15.45 1.21
N LEU A 203 -9.63 -15.98 0.58
CA LEU A 203 -10.73 -15.18 0.06
C LEU A 203 -11.43 -14.38 1.16
N THR A 204 -11.71 -14.99 2.31
CA THR A 204 -12.41 -14.30 3.40
C THR A 204 -11.53 -13.24 4.06
N ARG A 205 -10.23 -13.52 4.30
CA ARG A 205 -9.30 -12.50 4.84
C ARG A 205 -9.09 -11.35 3.85
N ALA A 206 -8.84 -11.67 2.58
CA ALA A 206 -8.56 -10.68 1.55
C ALA A 206 -9.77 -9.81 1.25
N PHE A 207 -10.94 -10.41 1.04
CA PHE A 207 -12.08 -9.70 0.45
C PHE A 207 -13.24 -9.48 1.40
N LEU A 208 -13.34 -10.17 2.54
CA LEU A 208 -14.45 -10.00 3.48
C LEU A 208 -14.01 -9.52 4.86
N ALA A 209 -12.70 -9.41 5.08
CA ALA A 209 -12.08 -9.12 6.38
C ALA A 209 -12.68 -10.01 7.48
N THR A 210 -12.75 -11.32 7.21
CA THR A 210 -13.20 -12.32 8.19
C THR A 210 -12.21 -13.47 8.24
N ARG A 211 -11.71 -13.76 9.44
CA ARG A 211 -10.83 -14.90 9.71
C ARG A 211 -11.67 -16.12 10.04
N ILE A 212 -11.79 -17.05 9.09
CA ILE A 212 -12.52 -18.31 9.29
C ILE A 212 -11.59 -19.52 9.47
N ASP A 213 -10.27 -19.32 9.51
CA ASP A 213 -9.29 -20.40 9.56
C ASP A 213 -9.43 -21.29 10.80
N CYS A 214 -9.82 -20.73 11.94
CA CYS A 214 -10.06 -21.49 13.16
C CYS A 214 -11.20 -22.50 13.00
N VAL A 215 -12.22 -22.16 12.19
CA VAL A 215 -13.36 -23.03 11.96
C VAL A 215 -13.12 -24.10 10.88
N GLN A 216 -11.92 -24.17 10.29
CA GLN A 216 -11.55 -25.29 9.43
C GLN A 216 -11.59 -26.63 10.19
N CYS A 217 -11.15 -26.63 11.44
CA CYS A 217 -10.96 -27.85 12.21
C CYS A 217 -12.11 -28.15 13.19
N HIS A 218 -12.78 -27.12 13.71
CA HIS A 218 -13.84 -27.27 14.72
C HIS A 218 -14.82 -26.09 14.65
N ASP A 219 -16.03 -26.23 15.21
CA ASP A 219 -16.95 -25.10 15.36
C ASP A 219 -16.36 -24.02 16.28
N ASP A 220 -16.73 -22.75 16.10
CA ASP A 220 -16.18 -21.68 16.91
C ASP A 220 -16.45 -21.89 18.41
N ASN A 221 -15.38 -21.83 19.21
CA ASN A 221 -15.43 -21.98 20.67
C ASN A 221 -15.17 -20.65 21.40
N LEU A 222 -15.00 -19.55 20.65
CA LEU A 222 -14.69 -18.21 21.14
C LEU A 222 -15.91 -17.26 21.13
N GLY A 223 -17.10 -17.80 20.90
CA GLY A 223 -18.37 -17.07 21.02
C GLY A 223 -18.91 -16.46 19.72
N GLY A 224 -18.38 -16.83 18.56
CA GLY A 224 -19.01 -16.55 17.26
C GLY A 224 -19.99 -17.66 16.83
N ASP A 225 -20.76 -17.36 15.77
CA ASP A 225 -21.78 -18.27 15.23
C ASP A 225 -21.29 -19.15 14.06
N LEU A 226 -20.03 -18.96 13.64
CA LEU A 226 -19.44 -19.70 12.52
C LEU A 226 -19.12 -21.14 12.89
N LYS A 227 -19.46 -22.07 12.00
CA LYS A 227 -19.29 -23.50 12.17
C LYS A 227 -18.25 -24.07 11.23
N GLN A 228 -17.80 -25.28 11.54
CA GLN A 228 -16.97 -26.06 10.64
C GLN A 228 -17.66 -26.32 9.30
N SER A 229 -18.98 -26.51 9.30
CA SER A 229 -19.75 -26.61 8.06
C SER A 229 -19.53 -25.41 7.15
N ASP A 230 -19.56 -24.21 7.71
CA ASP A 230 -19.54 -22.96 6.95
C ASP A 230 -18.19 -22.78 6.21
N PHE A 231 -17.09 -23.19 6.85
CA PHE A 231 -15.77 -23.21 6.20
C PHE A 231 -15.76 -24.13 4.98
N HIS A 232 -16.19 -25.38 5.18
CA HIS A 232 -16.10 -26.39 4.13
C HIS A 232 -17.11 -26.15 3.00
N GLU A 233 -18.28 -25.60 3.31
CA GLU A 233 -19.26 -25.18 2.31
C GLU A 233 -18.75 -24.04 1.44
N LEU A 234 -18.05 -23.07 2.03
CA LEU A 234 -17.38 -22.02 1.27
C LEU A 234 -16.22 -22.58 0.43
N ALA A 235 -15.39 -23.46 1.01
CA ALA A 235 -14.30 -24.12 0.29
C ALA A 235 -14.80 -24.96 -0.90
N SER A 236 -16.01 -25.53 -0.79
CA SER A 236 -16.62 -26.31 -1.87
C SER A 236 -16.86 -25.50 -3.15
N PHE A 237 -16.85 -24.16 -3.13
CA PHE A 237 -16.93 -23.36 -4.38
C PHE A 237 -15.70 -23.53 -5.26
N PHE A 238 -14.53 -23.82 -4.68
CA PHE A 238 -13.29 -24.00 -5.43
C PHE A 238 -13.06 -25.44 -5.92
N ARG A 239 -13.95 -26.38 -5.61
CA ARG A 239 -13.77 -27.82 -5.91
C ARG A 239 -13.64 -28.14 -7.40
N GLU A 240 -14.18 -27.28 -8.26
CA GLU A 240 -14.15 -27.43 -9.71
C GLU A 240 -12.88 -26.83 -10.32
N ALA A 241 -12.14 -26.00 -9.58
CA ALA A 241 -10.91 -25.39 -10.07
C ALA A 241 -9.84 -26.46 -10.30
N GLU A 242 -9.26 -26.45 -11.49
CA GLU A 242 -8.12 -27.29 -11.85
C GLU A 242 -7.01 -26.45 -12.49
N ASN A 243 -5.78 -26.87 -12.30
CA ASN A 243 -4.63 -26.27 -12.96
C ASN A 243 -4.13 -27.18 -14.09
N SER A 244 -4.42 -26.78 -15.33
CA SER A 244 -4.13 -27.54 -16.54
C SER A 244 -3.01 -26.89 -17.37
N PHE A 245 -2.66 -27.49 -18.52
CA PHE A 245 -1.66 -26.92 -19.43
C PHE A 245 -2.12 -25.61 -20.09
N VAL A 246 -3.43 -25.33 -20.11
CA VAL A 246 -4.01 -24.04 -20.55
C VAL A 246 -4.27 -23.08 -19.38
N GLY A 247 -3.76 -23.42 -18.18
CA GLY A 247 -3.92 -22.63 -16.96
C GLY A 247 -5.13 -23.07 -16.13
N ILE A 248 -5.71 -22.13 -15.39
CA ILE A 248 -6.85 -22.42 -14.50
C ILE A 248 -8.12 -22.63 -15.31
N THR A 249 -8.83 -23.72 -15.05
CA THR A 249 -10.13 -24.07 -15.66
C THR A 249 -11.09 -24.60 -14.61
N ASP A 250 -12.40 -24.58 -14.89
CA ASP A 250 -13.43 -25.16 -14.02
C ASP A 250 -13.99 -26.46 -14.62
N LYS A 251 -13.75 -27.58 -13.95
CA LYS A 251 -14.25 -28.89 -14.33
C LYS A 251 -15.49 -29.25 -13.53
N LYS A 252 -16.65 -29.07 -14.17
CA LYS A 252 -17.97 -29.30 -13.56
C LYS A 252 -18.11 -30.72 -12.97
N GLY A 253 -18.74 -30.79 -11.80
CA GLY A 253 -19.12 -32.06 -11.17
C GLY A 253 -18.03 -32.76 -10.36
N ARG A 254 -16.90 -32.11 -10.09
CA ARG A 254 -15.93 -32.60 -9.10
C ARG A 254 -16.56 -32.54 -7.69
N PRO A 255 -16.60 -33.64 -6.93
CA PRO A 255 -17.08 -33.60 -5.55
C PRO A 255 -16.03 -32.96 -4.64
N TYR A 256 -16.49 -32.32 -3.57
CA TYR A 256 -15.65 -31.96 -2.42
C TYR A 256 -16.08 -32.83 -1.25
N GLU A 257 -15.19 -33.70 -0.81
CA GLU A 257 -15.44 -34.69 0.23
C GLU A 257 -14.66 -34.31 1.49
N PHE A 258 -15.35 -34.28 2.63
CA PHE A 258 -14.75 -33.93 3.91
C PHE A 258 -15.35 -34.77 5.05
N GLN A 259 -14.54 -35.06 6.07
CA GLN A 259 -14.95 -35.73 7.29
C GLN A 259 -14.86 -34.76 8.46
N TYR A 260 -16.02 -34.36 9.00
CA TYR A 260 -16.13 -33.45 10.14
C TYR A 260 -15.56 -34.05 11.43
N LEU A 261 -15.16 -33.20 12.38
CA LEU A 261 -14.37 -33.57 13.58
C LEU A 261 -15.00 -34.65 14.48
N TYR A 262 -16.28 -34.97 14.32
CA TYR A 262 -16.97 -36.04 15.06
C TYR A 262 -17.83 -36.94 14.16
N ALA A 263 -17.64 -36.85 12.84
CA ALA A 263 -18.32 -37.70 11.87
C ALA A 263 -17.55 -39.02 11.67
N ASN A 264 -18.29 -40.12 11.59
CA ASN A 264 -17.72 -41.44 11.29
C ASN A 264 -17.54 -41.69 9.79
N GLU A 265 -18.08 -40.81 8.94
CA GLU A 265 -18.15 -40.98 7.50
C GLU A 265 -17.77 -39.67 6.80
N THR A 266 -17.15 -39.81 5.63
CA THR A 266 -16.89 -38.70 4.72
C THR A 266 -18.18 -38.34 3.99
N VAL A 267 -18.48 -37.04 3.91
CA VAL A 267 -19.66 -36.54 3.20
C VAL A 267 -19.25 -35.65 2.03
N THR A 268 -20.09 -35.62 1.00
CA THR A 268 -19.97 -34.60 -0.06
C THR A 268 -20.55 -33.29 0.45
N VAL A 269 -19.71 -32.27 0.52
CA VAL A 269 -20.08 -30.95 1.02
C VAL A 269 -20.70 -30.11 -0.12
N PRO A 270 -21.86 -29.47 0.10
CA PRO A 270 -22.45 -28.55 -0.88
C PRO A 270 -21.69 -27.22 -0.92
N ALA A 271 -21.78 -26.50 -2.03
CA ALA A 271 -21.27 -25.13 -2.11
C ALA A 271 -22.32 -24.15 -1.59
N GLN A 272 -22.06 -23.54 -0.42
CA GLN A 272 -22.92 -22.54 0.22
C GLN A 272 -22.08 -21.45 0.89
N VAL A 273 -22.65 -20.25 1.01
CA VAL A 273 -22.00 -19.11 1.64
C VAL A 273 -22.38 -19.00 3.13
N PRO A 274 -21.46 -18.55 3.99
CA PRO A 274 -21.66 -18.53 5.44
C PRO A 274 -22.71 -17.51 5.91
N PHE A 275 -22.99 -16.48 5.12
CA PHE A 275 -23.94 -15.42 5.46
C PHE A 275 -24.52 -14.79 4.19
N ASN A 276 -25.60 -14.02 4.33
CA ASN A 276 -26.28 -13.35 3.22
C ASN A 276 -26.58 -14.29 2.05
N GLN A 277 -27.06 -15.51 2.33
CA GLN A 277 -27.33 -16.54 1.32
C GLN A 277 -28.35 -16.06 0.27
N GLN A 278 -29.24 -15.13 0.62
CA GLN A 278 -30.18 -14.51 -0.29
C GLN A 278 -29.54 -13.70 -1.43
N LEU A 279 -28.25 -13.34 -1.32
CA LEU A 279 -27.50 -12.63 -2.37
C LEU A 279 -26.87 -13.57 -3.40
N MET A 280 -26.96 -14.89 -3.20
CA MET A 280 -26.43 -15.88 -4.13
C MET A 280 -27.35 -16.05 -5.33
N ASP A 281 -26.76 -16.09 -6.53
CA ASP A 281 -27.49 -16.52 -7.72
C ASP A 281 -27.83 -18.01 -7.63
N GLU A 282 -29.12 -18.34 -7.80
CA GLU A 282 -29.63 -19.72 -7.74
C GLU A 282 -29.21 -20.54 -8.96
N GLU A 283 -29.01 -19.92 -10.14
CA GLU A 283 -28.68 -20.61 -11.40
C GLU A 283 -27.71 -19.82 -12.30
N GLY A 284 -26.83 -20.54 -13.01
CA GLY A 284 -25.90 -19.97 -14.02
C GLY A 284 -24.42 -20.06 -13.62
N GLY A 285 -23.55 -20.08 -14.64
CA GLY A 285 -22.08 -20.00 -14.46
C GLY A 285 -21.37 -21.23 -13.89
N THR A 286 -20.11 -21.02 -13.47
CA THR A 286 -19.28 -21.93 -12.66
C THR A 286 -19.46 -21.63 -11.17
N LEU A 287 -19.02 -22.53 -10.29
CA LEU A 287 -19.07 -22.27 -8.85
C LEU A 287 -18.25 -21.03 -8.46
N ARG A 288 -17.08 -20.81 -9.07
CA ARG A 288 -16.27 -19.62 -8.80
C ARG A 288 -16.92 -18.33 -9.29
N GLU A 289 -17.61 -18.34 -10.43
CA GLU A 289 -18.39 -17.18 -10.91
C GLU A 289 -19.52 -16.82 -9.92
N ARG A 290 -20.27 -17.82 -9.44
CA ARG A 290 -21.32 -17.60 -8.42
C ARG A 290 -20.75 -17.04 -7.13
N LEU A 291 -19.61 -17.56 -6.68
CA LEU A 291 -18.91 -17.03 -5.50
C LEU A 291 -18.44 -15.59 -5.72
N ALA A 292 -17.87 -15.30 -6.89
CA ALA A 292 -17.40 -13.96 -7.26
C ALA A 292 -18.54 -12.93 -7.26
N ASN A 293 -19.70 -13.29 -7.82
CA ASN A 293 -20.91 -12.46 -7.78
C ASN A 293 -21.35 -12.16 -6.34
N TRP A 294 -21.39 -13.17 -5.48
CA TRP A 294 -21.76 -12.99 -4.07
C TRP A 294 -20.77 -12.11 -3.32
N VAL A 295 -19.45 -12.37 -3.44
CA VAL A 295 -18.41 -11.56 -2.79
C VAL A 295 -18.56 -10.10 -3.20
N THR A 296 -18.79 -9.83 -4.48
CA THR A 296 -18.74 -8.49 -5.05
C THR A 296 -20.11 -7.80 -5.13
N HIS A 297 -21.15 -8.41 -4.56
CA HIS A 297 -22.51 -7.86 -4.54
C HIS A 297 -22.56 -6.54 -3.74
N PRO A 298 -23.23 -5.48 -4.23
CA PRO A 298 -23.33 -4.19 -3.53
C PRO A 298 -23.88 -4.26 -2.10
N GLU A 299 -24.81 -5.17 -1.85
CA GLU A 299 -25.37 -5.38 -0.49
C GLU A 299 -24.48 -6.25 0.41
N ASN A 300 -23.41 -6.86 -0.12
CA ASN A 300 -22.45 -7.61 0.68
C ASN A 300 -21.43 -6.66 1.34
N ARG A 301 -21.89 -5.90 2.35
CA ARG A 301 -21.08 -4.86 3.03
C ARG A 301 -19.71 -5.31 3.55
N PRO A 302 -19.50 -6.55 4.06
CA PRO A 302 -18.16 -7.05 4.38
C PRO A 302 -17.12 -6.85 3.27
N PHE A 303 -17.53 -6.94 2.00
CA PHE A 303 -16.65 -6.68 0.86
C PHE A 303 -16.12 -5.25 0.82
N ALA A 304 -17.03 -4.27 0.91
CA ALA A 304 -16.67 -2.86 0.94
C ALA A 304 -15.89 -2.51 2.23
N ARG A 305 -16.31 -3.02 3.39
CA ARG A 305 -15.62 -2.81 4.68
C ARG A 305 -14.16 -3.27 4.63
N ALA A 306 -13.90 -4.44 4.04
CA ALA A 306 -12.57 -5.01 3.95
C ALA A 306 -11.59 -4.09 3.22
N ILE A 307 -11.97 -3.58 2.05
CA ILE A 307 -11.09 -2.69 1.27
C ILE A 307 -11.03 -1.27 1.83
N VAL A 308 -12.12 -0.75 2.40
CA VAL A 308 -12.12 0.56 3.09
C VAL A 308 -11.16 0.54 4.28
N ASN A 309 -11.24 -0.47 5.14
CA ASN A 309 -10.36 -0.61 6.29
C ASN A 309 -8.89 -0.78 5.86
N ARG A 310 -8.65 -1.57 4.82
CA ARG A 310 -7.30 -1.81 4.30
C ARG A 310 -6.70 -0.57 3.64
N MET A 311 -7.46 0.17 2.84
CA MET A 311 -6.97 1.41 2.23
C MET A 311 -6.70 2.49 3.28
N TRP A 312 -7.56 2.59 4.30
CA TRP A 312 -7.28 3.43 5.45
C TRP A 312 -5.95 3.05 6.11
N ALA A 313 -5.73 1.76 6.40
CA ALA A 313 -4.49 1.25 6.99
C ALA A 313 -3.25 1.51 6.11
N ILE A 314 -3.36 1.31 4.79
CA ILE A 314 -2.27 1.61 3.84
C ILE A 314 -1.88 3.08 3.91
N MET A 315 -2.87 3.98 3.94
CA MET A 315 -2.66 5.44 3.93
C MET A 315 -2.14 5.98 5.26
N THR A 316 -2.61 5.47 6.40
CA THR A 316 -2.30 6.01 7.73
C THR A 316 -1.20 5.24 8.45
N GLY A 317 -1.04 3.95 8.14
CA GLY A 317 -0.22 3.00 8.89
C GLY A 317 -0.99 2.21 9.96
N ARG A 318 -2.28 2.52 10.20
CA ARG A 318 -3.12 1.87 11.21
C ARG A 318 -4.55 1.70 10.70
N PRO A 319 -5.18 0.52 10.82
CA PRO A 319 -6.56 0.33 10.36
C PRO A 319 -7.58 1.03 11.28
N LEU A 320 -8.81 1.24 10.79
CA LEU A 320 -9.94 1.66 11.62
C LEU A 320 -10.35 0.53 12.59
N VAL A 321 -10.35 -0.71 12.10
CA VAL A 321 -10.57 -1.94 12.89
C VAL A 321 -9.29 -2.77 12.88
N GLU A 322 -8.79 -3.12 14.07
CA GLU A 322 -7.62 -3.97 14.24
C GLU A 322 -8.05 -5.32 14.84
N PRO A 323 -7.64 -6.47 14.24
CA PRO A 323 -6.85 -6.64 13.01
C PRO A 323 -7.52 -6.14 11.71
N VAL A 324 -6.71 -5.82 10.68
CA VAL A 324 -7.19 -5.23 9.41
C VAL A 324 -8.21 -6.12 8.67
N ASP A 325 -8.13 -7.42 8.88
CA ASP A 325 -8.87 -8.48 8.20
C ASP A 325 -9.78 -9.27 9.16
N ASP A 326 -10.16 -8.69 10.30
CA ASP A 326 -11.08 -9.28 11.28
C ASP A 326 -12.15 -8.27 11.73
N ILE A 327 -13.08 -7.99 10.82
CA ILE A 327 -14.22 -7.10 11.02
C ILE A 327 -15.48 -7.94 11.30
N PRO A 328 -16.25 -7.64 12.36
CA PRO A 328 -17.52 -8.30 12.64
C PRO A 328 -18.51 -8.24 11.47
N LEU A 329 -19.15 -9.37 11.15
CA LEU A 329 -20.07 -9.51 10.01
C LEU A 329 -21.37 -8.70 10.16
N ASP A 330 -22.01 -8.81 11.33
CA ASP A 330 -23.28 -8.14 11.67
C ASP A 330 -23.08 -6.75 12.30
N GLY A 331 -21.83 -6.33 12.52
CA GLY A 331 -21.51 -5.14 13.30
C GLY A 331 -21.84 -5.28 14.80
N SER A 332 -22.20 -6.48 15.26
CA SER A 332 -22.55 -6.83 16.63
C SER A 332 -21.93 -8.16 17.06
N PHE A 333 -20.62 -8.17 17.31
CA PHE A 333 -20.27 -8.76 18.60
C PHE A 333 -20.79 -7.78 19.65
N ALA A 334 -21.57 -8.22 20.61
CA ALA A 334 -22.32 -7.40 21.57
C ALA A 334 -21.50 -6.35 22.38
N GLU A 335 -20.20 -6.20 22.11
CA GLU A 335 -19.26 -5.23 22.68
C GLU A 335 -18.44 -4.43 21.64
N ARG A 336 -18.56 -4.68 20.32
CA ARG A 336 -17.75 -4.05 19.25
C ARG A 336 -18.62 -3.33 18.21
N THR A 337 -19.06 -2.11 18.51
CA THR A 337 -19.60 -1.18 17.50
C THR A 337 -18.52 -0.88 16.46
N LEU A 338 -18.92 -0.79 15.18
CA LEU A 338 -18.01 -0.36 14.11
C LEU A 338 -17.42 1.03 14.43
N PRO A 339 -16.15 1.29 14.09
CA PRO A 339 -15.49 2.55 14.41
C PRO A 339 -16.10 3.70 13.62
N ALA A 340 -16.01 4.91 14.19
CA ALA A 340 -16.46 6.15 13.57
C ALA A 340 -15.85 6.32 12.17
N GLY A 341 -16.68 6.77 11.23
CA GLY A 341 -16.29 7.06 9.85
C GLY A 341 -16.33 5.85 8.91
N MET A 342 -16.37 4.61 9.41
CA MET A 342 -16.34 3.42 8.54
C MET A 342 -17.56 3.29 7.64
N GLU A 343 -18.78 3.36 8.19
CA GLU A 343 -20.00 3.13 7.39
C GLU A 343 -20.24 4.20 6.31
N PRO A 344 -20.05 5.51 6.55
CA PRO A 344 -20.19 6.51 5.50
C PRO A 344 -19.15 6.37 4.37
N LEU A 345 -17.93 5.92 4.69
CA LEU A 345 -16.92 5.58 3.66
C LEU A 345 -17.36 4.37 2.83
N VAL A 346 -17.95 3.36 3.46
CA VAL A 346 -18.47 2.16 2.79
C VAL A 346 -19.65 2.49 1.88
N GLU A 347 -20.59 3.32 2.35
CA GLU A 347 -21.74 3.78 1.58
C GLU A 347 -21.29 4.56 0.35
N ASP A 348 -20.42 5.56 0.53
CA ASP A 348 -19.87 6.33 -0.59
C ASP A 348 -19.16 5.45 -1.62
N PHE A 349 -18.40 4.45 -1.15
CA PHE A 349 -17.68 3.53 -2.02
C PHE A 349 -18.62 2.65 -2.85
N ILE A 350 -19.70 2.14 -2.25
CA ILE A 350 -20.71 1.34 -2.96
C ILE A 350 -21.47 2.21 -3.98
N ASP A 351 -21.95 3.39 -3.56
CA ASP A 351 -22.74 4.30 -4.39
C ASP A 351 -21.99 4.80 -5.63
N HIS A 352 -20.65 4.79 -5.57
CA HIS A 352 -19.77 5.22 -6.65
C HIS A 352 -19.07 4.06 -7.37
N ASN A 353 -19.72 2.89 -7.44
CA ASN A 353 -19.23 1.72 -8.18
C ASN A 353 -17.81 1.28 -7.76
N PHE A 354 -17.54 1.29 -6.45
CA PHE A 354 -16.28 0.82 -5.89
C PHE A 354 -15.05 1.53 -6.47
N ASP A 355 -15.15 2.86 -6.66
CA ASP A 355 -14.07 3.72 -7.17
C ASP A 355 -12.95 3.92 -6.12
N MET A 356 -11.82 3.26 -6.34
CA MET A 356 -10.66 3.30 -5.45
C MET A 356 -10.03 4.70 -5.34
N LYS A 357 -9.97 5.45 -6.44
CA LYS A 357 -9.41 6.80 -6.42
C LYS A 357 -10.32 7.78 -5.67
N ARG A 358 -11.65 7.61 -5.76
CA ARG A 358 -12.62 8.37 -4.95
C ARG A 358 -12.44 8.06 -3.47
N LEU A 359 -12.33 6.78 -3.09
CA LEU A 359 -12.09 6.37 -1.71
C LEU A 359 -10.83 7.03 -1.13
N VAL A 360 -9.70 7.00 -1.87
CA VAL A 360 -8.45 7.65 -1.45
C VAL A 360 -8.64 9.16 -1.23
N ARG A 361 -9.34 9.84 -2.13
CA ARG A 361 -9.63 11.28 -1.99
C ARG A 361 -10.47 11.57 -0.77
N LEU A 362 -11.50 10.75 -0.52
CA LEU A 362 -12.40 10.95 0.60
C LEU A 362 -11.66 10.76 1.92
N ILE A 363 -10.86 9.70 2.06
CA ILE A 363 -10.00 9.48 3.26
C ILE A 363 -9.07 10.67 3.48
N ALA A 364 -8.36 11.12 2.44
CA ALA A 364 -7.43 12.25 2.53
C ALA A 364 -8.11 13.58 2.90
N ALA A 365 -9.39 13.73 2.56
CA ALA A 365 -10.17 14.93 2.81
C ALA A 365 -10.81 14.96 4.22
N THR A 366 -10.84 13.83 4.94
CA THR A 366 -11.39 13.79 6.31
C THR A 366 -10.60 14.68 7.27
N GLU A 367 -11.28 15.21 8.29
CA GLU A 367 -10.62 15.95 9.36
C GLU A 367 -9.65 15.05 10.12
N ALA A 368 -10.07 13.82 10.48
CA ALA A 368 -9.28 12.82 11.17
C ALA A 368 -7.91 12.54 10.50
N PHE A 369 -7.86 12.50 9.16
CA PHE A 369 -6.60 12.31 8.42
C PHE A 369 -5.68 13.55 8.46
N GLN A 370 -6.27 14.75 8.57
CA GLN A 370 -5.57 16.04 8.53
C GLN A 370 -5.19 16.58 9.91
N LEU A 371 -5.57 15.94 11.02
CA LEU A 371 -5.16 16.36 12.37
C LEU A 371 -3.65 16.20 12.60
N ASP A 372 -3.03 17.04 13.43
CA ASP A 372 -1.64 16.86 13.88
C ASP A 372 -1.56 15.68 14.88
N SER A 373 -0.41 15.02 14.96
CA SER A 373 -0.13 14.05 16.03
C SER A 373 0.13 14.73 17.38
N ARG A 374 0.37 16.05 17.38
CA ARG A 374 0.61 16.86 18.57
C ARG A 374 -0.63 17.68 18.92
N ALA A 375 -0.83 17.89 20.21
CA ALA A 375 -1.86 18.76 20.73
C ALA A 375 -1.32 19.64 21.87
N GLU A 376 -2.06 20.70 22.19
CA GLU A 376 -1.78 21.55 23.37
C GLU A 376 -2.14 20.84 24.69
N HIS A 377 -2.89 19.74 24.61
CA HIS A 377 -3.28 18.87 25.71
C HIS A 377 -2.53 17.54 25.67
N GLU A 378 -2.62 16.77 26.76
CA GLU A 378 -2.05 15.42 26.82
C GLU A 378 -2.79 14.48 25.88
N VAL A 379 -2.08 13.93 24.91
CA VAL A 379 -2.61 12.92 23.98
C VAL A 379 -2.64 11.56 24.68
N THR A 380 -3.85 11.01 24.84
CA THR A 380 -4.06 9.70 25.47
C THR A 380 -4.29 8.60 24.42
N PRO A 381 -4.15 7.30 24.77
CA PRO A 381 -4.48 6.19 23.86
C PRO A 381 -5.91 6.24 23.32
N GLN A 382 -6.84 6.86 24.06
CA GLN A 382 -8.23 7.03 23.61
C GLN A 382 -8.33 8.08 22.47
N HIS A 383 -7.51 9.14 22.49
CA HIS A 383 -7.44 10.09 21.39
C HIS A 383 -6.99 9.40 20.10
N GLU A 384 -5.97 8.55 20.17
CA GLU A 384 -5.52 7.78 19.02
C GLU A 384 -6.55 6.73 18.56
N LYS A 385 -7.19 6.02 19.50
CA LYS A 385 -8.22 5.02 19.20
C LYS A 385 -9.40 5.61 18.44
N LEU A 386 -9.81 6.83 18.80
CA LEU A 386 -10.93 7.54 18.17
C LEU A 386 -10.50 8.52 17.09
N TRP A 387 -9.23 8.52 16.66
CA TRP A 387 -8.71 9.40 15.63
C TRP A 387 -8.91 10.90 15.92
N ALA A 388 -8.93 11.28 17.20
CA ALA A 388 -8.91 12.67 17.66
C ALA A 388 -7.51 13.31 17.52
N VAL A 389 -6.50 12.50 17.21
CA VAL A 389 -5.18 12.89 16.74
C VAL A 389 -4.77 11.96 15.61
N PHE A 390 -3.85 12.38 14.74
CA PHE A 390 -3.24 11.41 13.83
C PHE A 390 -2.29 10.51 14.62
N PRO A 391 -2.42 9.17 14.55
CA PRO A 391 -1.53 8.27 15.30
C PRO A 391 -0.13 8.27 14.72
N VAL A 392 0.88 8.22 15.60
CA VAL A 392 2.28 8.14 15.19
C VAL A 392 2.60 6.67 14.85
N ASN A 393 2.80 6.39 13.56
CA ASN A 393 3.00 5.03 13.06
C ASN A 393 4.39 4.85 12.49
N ARG A 394 4.98 3.68 12.71
CA ARG A 394 6.30 3.38 12.16
C ARG A 394 6.22 3.20 10.65
N LEU A 395 7.23 3.68 9.92
CA LEU A 395 7.35 3.41 8.49
C LEU A 395 7.63 1.93 8.22
N ARG A 396 6.94 1.40 7.22
CA ARG A 396 7.21 0.06 6.65
C ARG A 396 8.66 0.01 6.13
N PRO A 397 9.32 -1.16 6.14
CA PRO A 397 10.69 -1.30 5.65
C PRO A 397 10.92 -0.70 4.26
N GLU A 398 9.98 -0.88 3.34
CA GLU A 398 10.00 -0.32 1.98
C GLU A 398 9.88 1.20 1.96
N GLN A 399 9.09 1.77 2.88
CA GLN A 399 8.99 3.22 3.04
C GLN A 399 10.27 3.83 3.59
N VAL A 400 10.95 3.15 4.53
CA VAL A 400 12.24 3.62 5.07
C VAL A 400 13.27 3.71 3.96
N ILE A 401 13.48 2.63 3.20
CA ILE A 401 14.46 2.64 2.11
C ILE A 401 14.06 3.55 0.95
N GLY A 402 12.77 3.55 0.57
CA GLY A 402 12.24 4.44 -0.45
C GLY A 402 12.49 5.90 -0.10
N SER A 403 12.29 6.26 1.17
CA SER A 403 12.55 7.61 1.69
C SER A 403 14.03 7.94 1.77
N ILE A 404 14.91 7.00 2.11
CA ILE A 404 16.38 7.23 2.07
C ILE A 404 16.82 7.51 0.64
N ASN A 405 16.34 6.73 -0.33
CA ASN A 405 16.63 6.93 -1.73
C ASN A 405 16.11 8.30 -2.21
N GLN A 406 14.85 8.63 -1.92
CA GLN A 406 14.26 9.90 -2.35
C GLN A 406 14.92 11.10 -1.68
N ALA A 407 15.22 11.05 -0.38
CA ALA A 407 15.94 12.10 0.34
C ALA A 407 17.34 12.36 -0.24
N SER A 408 17.96 11.35 -0.87
CA SER A 408 19.23 11.50 -1.56
C SER A 408 19.13 12.15 -2.95
N SER A 409 17.94 12.49 -3.42
CA SER A 409 17.69 13.11 -4.73
C SER A 409 16.83 14.37 -4.62
N LEU A 410 17.24 15.45 -5.31
CA LEU A 410 16.42 16.67 -5.41
C LEU A 410 15.22 16.51 -6.37
N HIS A 411 15.33 15.57 -7.31
CA HIS A 411 14.27 15.24 -8.27
C HIS A 411 13.51 14.00 -7.81
N THR A 412 12.26 13.89 -8.27
CA THR A 412 11.43 12.70 -8.06
C THR A 412 12.07 11.46 -8.67
N LEU A 413 12.20 10.41 -7.87
CA LEU A 413 12.60 9.08 -8.31
C LEU A 413 11.35 8.29 -8.70
N ASN A 414 11.06 8.25 -10.00
CA ASN A 414 9.91 7.53 -10.56
C ASN A 414 10.34 6.61 -11.71
N ALA A 415 9.36 6.04 -12.44
CA ALA A 415 9.59 5.18 -13.61
C ALA A 415 10.39 5.86 -14.73
N GLU A 416 10.46 7.19 -14.75
CA GLU A 416 11.24 7.99 -15.72
C GLU A 416 12.74 8.06 -15.36
N SER A 417 13.11 7.53 -14.20
CA SER A 417 14.52 7.38 -13.83
C SER A 417 15.23 6.41 -14.77
N HIS A 418 16.47 6.74 -15.10
CA HIS A 418 17.32 5.93 -15.97
C HIS A 418 17.36 4.45 -15.54
N ILE A 419 17.25 3.50 -16.49
CA ILE A 419 17.13 2.06 -16.20
C ILE A 419 18.28 1.51 -15.34
N LEU A 420 19.52 1.95 -15.57
CA LEU A 420 20.68 1.54 -14.77
C LEU A 420 20.53 1.99 -13.30
N THR A 421 20.00 3.18 -13.05
CA THR A 421 19.72 3.66 -11.68
C THR A 421 18.66 2.78 -11.04
N ARG A 422 17.56 2.47 -11.76
CA ARG A 422 16.50 1.58 -11.28
C ARG A 422 17.01 0.18 -10.92
N LEU A 423 17.89 -0.41 -11.74
CA LEU A 423 18.46 -1.74 -11.49
C LEU A 423 19.37 -1.78 -10.26
N VAL A 424 20.24 -0.77 -10.08
CA VAL A 424 21.10 -0.67 -8.89
C VAL A 424 20.27 -0.50 -7.64
N THR A 425 19.31 0.45 -7.66
CA THR A 425 18.40 0.70 -6.54
C THR A 425 17.58 -0.53 -6.18
N PHE A 426 17.15 -1.33 -7.16
CA PHE A 426 16.43 -2.58 -6.91
C PHE A 426 17.28 -3.61 -6.14
N GLY A 427 18.54 -3.81 -6.54
CA GLY A 427 19.45 -4.73 -5.86
C GLY A 427 19.75 -4.33 -4.41
N GLU A 428 20.05 -3.04 -4.20
CA GLU A 428 20.26 -2.47 -2.86
C GLU A 428 19.00 -2.53 -2.00
N THR A 429 17.83 -2.36 -2.62
CA THR A 429 16.54 -2.45 -1.93
C THR A 429 16.27 -3.83 -1.40
N ASN A 430 16.49 -4.86 -2.22
CA ASN A 430 16.29 -6.24 -1.79
C ASN A 430 17.28 -6.66 -0.68
N ASP A 431 18.54 -6.22 -0.73
CA ASP A 431 19.51 -6.48 0.35
C ASP A 431 19.13 -5.78 1.66
N PHE A 432 18.65 -4.53 1.59
CA PHE A 432 18.17 -3.81 2.76
C PHE A 432 16.97 -4.49 3.39
N LEU A 433 15.92 -4.83 2.62
CA LEU A 433 14.71 -5.44 3.16
C LEU A 433 15.01 -6.78 3.84
N LYS A 434 15.90 -7.60 3.26
CA LYS A 434 16.34 -8.86 3.89
C LYS A 434 17.00 -8.66 5.24
N ARG A 435 17.74 -7.57 5.43
CA ARG A 435 18.45 -7.28 6.70
C ARG A 435 17.60 -6.51 7.70
N TYR A 436 16.75 -5.61 7.20
CA TYR A 436 15.86 -4.78 8.01
C TYR A 436 14.67 -5.58 8.54
N GLY A 437 14.26 -6.62 7.81
CA GLY A 437 13.11 -7.46 8.12
C GLY A 437 11.89 -7.09 7.28
N ASP A 438 11.04 -8.08 7.03
CA ASP A 438 9.75 -7.94 6.35
C ASP A 438 8.66 -8.48 7.29
N ALA A 439 7.60 -7.69 7.52
CA ALA A 439 6.46 -8.04 8.37
C ALA A 439 5.53 -9.08 7.73
N GLY A 440 5.74 -9.43 6.46
CA GLY A 440 4.90 -10.41 5.77
C GLY A 440 3.48 -9.89 5.52
N GLU A 441 2.48 -10.75 5.69
CA GLU A 441 1.06 -10.39 5.49
C GLU A 441 0.52 -9.47 6.60
N ASP A 442 1.10 -9.52 7.82
CA ASP A 442 0.72 -8.69 8.96
C ASP A 442 1.42 -7.31 8.96
N GLU A 443 1.31 -6.58 7.85
CA GLU A 443 2.09 -5.36 7.61
C GLU A 443 1.67 -4.11 8.43
N PHE A 444 0.62 -4.22 9.25
CA PHE A 444 0.10 -3.14 10.11
C PHE A 444 0.31 -3.40 11.60
N SER A 445 1.13 -4.38 11.98
CA SER A 445 1.48 -4.59 13.39
C SER A 445 2.21 -3.37 13.96
N GLN A 446 1.90 -3.00 15.20
CA GLN A 446 2.52 -1.85 15.88
C GLN A 446 3.84 -2.20 16.58
N ASP A 447 4.63 -3.11 16.00
CA ASP A 447 5.84 -3.62 16.63
C ASP A 447 6.92 -2.54 16.81
N ALA A 448 7.57 -2.55 17.98
CA ALA A 448 8.63 -1.61 18.31
C ALA A 448 9.86 -1.76 17.37
N GLY A 449 10.55 -0.64 17.16
CA GLY A 449 11.87 -0.61 16.52
C GLY A 449 12.88 -1.54 17.20
N THR A 450 13.58 -2.37 16.43
CA THR A 450 14.65 -3.21 16.99
C THR A 450 15.99 -2.47 16.98
N ILE A 451 16.84 -2.77 17.97
CA ILE A 451 18.22 -2.26 18.01
C ILE A 451 18.97 -2.60 16.71
N PRO A 452 18.90 -3.83 16.16
CA PRO A 452 19.50 -4.14 14.85
C PRO A 452 19.04 -3.24 13.71
N GLN A 453 17.76 -2.89 13.62
CA GLN A 453 17.25 -1.99 12.57
C GLN A 453 17.85 -0.58 12.69
N ARG A 454 18.01 -0.06 13.92
CA ARG A 454 18.67 1.23 14.15
C ARG A 454 20.16 1.17 13.84
N LEU A 455 20.86 0.12 14.27
CA LEU A 455 22.27 -0.06 13.97
C LEU A 455 22.54 -0.22 12.47
N LEU A 456 21.62 -0.88 11.74
CA LEU A 456 21.69 -1.00 10.28
C LEU A 456 21.57 0.35 9.58
N LEU A 457 20.71 1.27 10.06
CA LEU A 457 20.62 2.62 9.52
C LEU A 457 21.88 3.44 9.81
N MET A 458 22.38 3.39 11.04
CA MET A 458 23.53 4.19 11.48
C MET A 458 24.85 3.73 10.84
N ASN A 459 25.04 2.42 10.70
CA ASN A 459 26.33 1.82 10.29
C ASN A 459 26.28 1.14 8.92
N GLY A 460 25.10 1.02 8.30
CA GLY A 460 24.92 0.34 7.03
C GLY A 460 25.46 1.15 5.85
N ASN A 461 25.84 0.44 4.79
CA ASN A 461 26.36 1.06 3.57
C ASN A 461 25.32 1.93 2.86
N LEU A 462 24.03 1.64 3.00
CA LEU A 462 22.98 2.35 2.26
C LEU A 462 22.98 3.86 2.58
N VAL A 463 22.80 4.23 3.86
CA VAL A 463 22.77 5.65 4.25
C VAL A 463 24.08 6.32 3.89
N LYS A 464 25.21 5.68 4.20
CA LYS A 464 26.55 6.19 3.88
C LYS A 464 26.73 6.46 2.39
N GLU A 465 26.40 5.53 1.50
CA GLU A 465 26.54 5.71 0.05
C GLU A 465 25.54 6.73 -0.53
N ARG A 466 24.43 6.99 0.17
CA ARG A 466 23.45 8.03 -0.21
C ARG A 466 23.82 9.44 0.26
N THR A 467 24.61 9.56 1.32
CA THR A 467 25.03 10.86 1.85
C THR A 467 26.45 11.25 1.41
N LYS A 468 27.32 10.28 1.13
CA LYS A 468 28.72 10.49 0.75
C LYS A 468 28.88 11.35 -0.50
N ASP A 469 29.87 12.26 -0.44
CA ASP A 469 30.14 13.26 -1.46
C ASP A 469 30.14 12.70 -2.90
N ASN A 470 29.11 13.05 -3.68
CA ASN A 470 28.93 12.62 -5.07
C ASN A 470 28.00 13.56 -5.83
N PHE A 471 28.58 14.60 -6.43
CA PHE A 471 27.84 15.66 -7.15
C PHE A 471 26.85 15.16 -8.21
N ILE A 472 27.12 14.02 -8.85
CA ILE A 472 26.25 13.48 -9.90
C ILE A 472 24.91 13.03 -9.30
N ARG A 473 24.94 12.42 -8.10
CA ARG A 473 23.82 11.63 -7.59
C ARG A 473 23.17 12.19 -6.33
N ASN A 474 23.91 12.75 -5.38
CA ASN A 474 23.36 12.98 -4.03
C ASN A 474 22.83 14.41 -3.82
N ALA A 475 21.77 14.53 -3.03
CA ALA A 475 21.17 15.81 -2.64
C ALA A 475 22.09 16.59 -1.69
N ALA A 476 22.77 15.90 -0.77
CA ALA A 476 23.66 16.51 0.22
C ALA A 476 24.76 17.37 -0.43
N THR A 477 25.51 16.84 -1.41
CA THR A 477 26.54 17.61 -2.11
C THR A 477 25.93 18.76 -2.91
N LYS A 478 24.84 18.52 -3.65
CA LYS A 478 24.19 19.57 -4.46
C LYS A 478 23.70 20.73 -3.60
N VAL A 479 23.03 20.45 -2.49
CA VAL A 479 22.58 21.49 -1.53
C VAL A 479 23.79 22.21 -0.95
N SER A 480 24.85 21.49 -0.58
CA SER A 480 26.06 22.12 -0.06
C SER A 480 26.71 23.09 -1.06
N GLN A 481 26.68 22.80 -2.36
CA GLN A 481 27.38 23.59 -3.38
C GLN A 481 26.53 24.67 -4.04
N LEU A 482 25.21 24.46 -4.13
CA LEU A 482 24.32 25.30 -4.93
C LEU A 482 23.41 26.22 -4.10
N ALA A 483 23.23 25.94 -2.80
CA ALA A 483 22.43 26.80 -1.95
C ALA A 483 23.08 28.19 -1.78
N PRO A 484 22.29 29.27 -1.83
CA PRO A 484 22.83 30.65 -1.78
C PRO A 484 23.47 31.01 -0.45
N ASP A 485 23.00 30.41 0.64
CA ASP A 485 23.46 30.66 2.00
C ASP A 485 23.22 29.43 2.90
N ASN A 486 23.77 29.45 4.11
CA ASN A 486 23.68 28.34 5.07
C ASN A 486 22.26 28.10 5.57
N GLN A 487 21.44 29.14 5.73
CA GLN A 487 20.07 29.03 6.19
C GLN A 487 19.22 28.29 5.15
N THR A 488 19.29 28.72 3.90
CA THR A 488 18.62 28.07 2.77
C THR A 488 19.08 26.63 2.59
N ALA A 489 20.38 26.36 2.80
CA ALA A 489 20.93 25.02 2.71
C ALA A 489 20.39 24.08 3.80
N ILE A 490 20.29 24.55 5.05
CA ILE A 490 19.69 23.79 6.16
C ILE A 490 18.21 23.55 5.91
N GLU A 491 17.45 24.60 5.55
CA GLU A 491 16.02 24.45 5.23
C GLU A 491 15.80 23.41 4.12
N THR A 492 16.62 23.46 3.06
CA THR A 492 16.53 22.50 1.97
C THR A 492 16.85 21.08 2.43
N ALA A 493 17.84 20.87 3.30
CA ALA A 493 18.14 19.55 3.87
C ALA A 493 16.97 18.99 4.68
N PHE A 494 16.32 19.82 5.51
CA PHE A 494 15.14 19.44 6.28
C PHE A 494 13.96 19.08 5.38
N LEU A 495 13.70 19.86 4.33
CA LEU A 495 12.64 19.56 3.36
C LEU A 495 12.91 18.25 2.60
N CYS A 496 14.15 18.00 2.19
CA CYS A 496 14.53 16.76 1.50
C CYS A 496 14.38 15.51 2.37
N VAL A 497 14.66 15.58 3.67
CA VAL A 497 14.72 14.40 4.54
C VAL A 497 13.44 14.22 5.38
N LEU A 498 12.96 15.30 5.98
CA LEU A 498 11.84 15.29 6.93
C LEU A 498 10.55 15.90 6.34
N THR A 499 10.61 16.52 5.16
CA THR A 499 9.43 17.14 4.52
C THR A 499 8.82 18.25 5.40
N ARG A 500 9.65 18.95 6.17
CA ARG A 500 9.24 20.12 6.96
C ARG A 500 10.38 21.12 7.02
N ARG A 501 10.10 22.32 7.54
CA ARG A 501 11.15 23.29 7.86
C ARG A 501 11.77 22.98 9.23
N PRO A 502 13.05 23.35 9.46
CA PRO A 502 13.64 23.24 10.78
C PRO A 502 12.93 24.18 11.75
N THR A 503 12.79 23.76 13.00
CA THR A 503 12.44 24.65 14.10
C THR A 503 13.54 25.68 14.32
N SER A 504 13.26 26.78 15.04
CA SER A 504 14.26 27.80 15.36
C SER A 504 15.48 27.20 16.08
N GLN A 505 15.24 26.28 17.03
CA GLN A 505 16.32 25.61 17.77
C GLN A 505 17.19 24.72 16.88
N GLU A 506 16.58 23.94 15.98
CA GLU A 506 17.32 23.11 15.01
C GLU A 506 18.13 23.97 14.03
N SER A 507 17.53 25.06 13.54
CA SER A 507 18.19 26.00 12.63
C SER A 507 19.40 26.65 13.28
N GLU A 508 19.25 27.17 14.51
CA GLU A 508 20.34 27.77 15.29
C GLU A 508 21.47 26.77 15.55
N HIS A 509 21.15 25.52 15.89
CA HIS A 509 22.14 24.47 16.12
C HIS A 509 23.01 24.21 14.90
N PHE A 510 22.40 23.97 13.73
CA PHE A 510 23.16 23.68 12.51
C PHE A 510 23.88 24.91 11.94
N LEU A 511 23.30 26.10 12.05
CA LEU A 511 23.97 27.35 11.67
C LEU A 511 25.23 27.59 12.52
N ALA A 512 25.16 27.34 13.83
CA ALA A 512 26.32 27.50 14.71
C ALA A 512 27.48 26.59 14.28
N LYS A 513 27.21 25.35 13.84
CA LYS A 513 28.22 24.45 13.25
C LYS A 513 28.75 25.01 11.92
N LEU A 514 27.86 25.39 11.00
CA LEU A 514 28.24 25.82 9.65
C LEU A 514 28.89 27.21 9.59
N ASN A 515 28.74 28.07 10.60
CA ASN A 515 29.34 29.41 10.62
C ASN A 515 30.65 29.46 11.43
N ASN A 516 31.00 28.39 12.13
CA ASN A 516 32.21 28.33 12.95
C ASN A 516 33.33 27.60 12.19
N GLU A 517 34.28 28.35 11.65
CA GLU A 517 35.43 27.79 10.90
C GLU A 517 36.23 26.75 11.70
N ALA A 518 36.26 26.85 13.05
CA ALA A 518 36.95 25.87 13.90
C ALA A 518 36.20 24.52 14.02
N LEU A 519 34.91 24.50 13.68
CA LEU A 519 34.05 23.30 13.70
C LEU A 519 33.79 22.74 12.30
N GLN A 520 34.14 23.49 11.25
CA GLN A 520 33.98 23.06 9.86
C GLN A 520 35.05 22.03 9.48
N THR A 521 34.63 21.01 8.74
CA THR A 521 35.56 20.11 8.06
C THR A 521 35.74 20.56 6.62
N ARG A 522 35.03 19.92 5.70
CA ARG A 522 34.75 20.43 4.35
C ARG A 522 33.24 20.57 4.25
N ARG A 523 32.75 21.64 3.62
CA ARG A 523 31.31 21.90 3.49
C ARG A 523 30.51 20.69 2.99
N SER A 524 31.03 19.93 2.03
CA SER A 524 30.34 18.72 1.54
C SER A 524 30.25 17.61 2.60
N GLN A 525 31.28 17.47 3.44
CA GLN A 525 31.30 16.53 4.55
C GLN A 525 30.40 16.98 5.71
N ASP A 526 30.32 18.28 5.99
CA ASP A 526 29.39 18.79 7.00
C ASP A 526 27.91 18.52 6.59
N PHE A 527 27.59 18.61 5.30
CA PHE A 527 26.27 18.25 4.78
C PHE A 527 26.03 16.74 4.70
N GLU A 528 27.06 15.93 4.48
CA GLU A 528 27.00 14.47 4.65
C GLU A 528 26.56 14.12 6.09
N ASP A 529 27.18 14.74 7.09
CA ASP A 529 26.83 14.55 8.51
C ASP A 529 25.41 15.02 8.83
N ILE A 530 24.98 16.18 8.30
CA ILE A 530 23.62 16.70 8.53
C ILE A 530 22.58 15.73 7.95
N TYR A 531 22.75 15.29 6.71
CA TYR A 531 21.82 14.32 6.10
C TYR A 531 21.84 12.99 6.86
N TRP A 532 23.01 12.52 7.28
CA TRP A 532 23.13 11.31 8.09
C TRP A 532 22.38 11.46 9.42
N ALA A 533 22.51 12.60 10.11
CA ALA A 533 21.83 12.86 11.37
C ALA A 533 20.31 12.91 11.20
N LEU A 534 19.83 13.59 10.16
CA LEU A 534 18.40 13.68 9.86
C LEU A 534 17.81 12.31 9.47
N MET A 535 18.50 11.52 8.66
CA MET A 535 18.04 10.17 8.27
C MET A 535 18.03 9.17 9.44
N ASN A 536 18.88 9.38 10.45
CA ASN A 536 18.97 8.51 11.62
C ASN A 536 18.15 9.01 12.82
N CYS A 537 17.52 10.18 12.74
CA CYS A 537 16.68 10.68 13.82
C CYS A 537 15.44 9.79 14.02
N THR A 538 14.75 9.97 15.14
CA THR A 538 13.51 9.22 15.40
C THR A 538 12.48 9.56 14.34
N GLU A 539 12.18 10.83 14.13
CA GLU A 539 11.14 11.34 13.23
C GLU A 539 11.19 10.73 11.81
N PHE A 540 12.38 10.54 11.24
CA PHE A 540 12.53 10.02 9.88
C PHE A 540 11.86 8.65 9.68
N ALA A 541 11.90 7.80 10.70
CA ALA A 541 11.37 6.44 10.64
C ALA A 541 9.88 6.33 11.04
N TRP A 542 9.18 7.47 11.20
CA TRP A 542 7.77 7.51 11.60
C TRP A 542 6.94 8.40 10.65
N ASN A 543 5.71 7.96 10.44
CA ASN A 543 4.60 8.74 9.93
C ASN A 543 3.87 9.36 11.12
N HIS A 544 3.61 10.65 11.06
CA HIS A 544 3.02 11.44 12.14
C HIS A 544 2.21 12.55 11.53
#